data_AF-A0A7K8MTN0-F1
#
_entry.id   AF-A0A7K8MTN0-F1
#
_cell.length_a   1.000
_cell.length_b   1.000
_cell.length_c   1.000
_cell.angle_alpha   90.00
_cell.angle_beta   90.00
_cell.angle_gamma   90.00
#
_symmetry.space_group_name_H-M   'P 1'
#
loop_
_entity.id
_entity.type
_entity.pdbx_description
1 polymer ?
#
loop_
_entity_poly.entity_id
_entity_poly.type
_entity_poly.pdbx_seq_one_letter_code
_entity_poly.pdbx_strand_id
1 'polypeptide(L)'
;SDSSLSRHLRAHPGGAPFSCFRCRSSFPCGAALREHLGTPCQPRPHKCRSCPKRFASARSLQKHRRVHLDGALRCPDCGKTLT
;
A
#
# COMPACT_ATOMS: atom_id res chain seq x y z
N SER A 1 -5.53 -10.80 -27.86
CA SER A 1 -6.54 -9.92 -27.23
C SER A 1 -6.01 -9.35 -25.92
N ASP A 2 -5.21 -8.30 -26.03
CA ASP A 2 -4.43 -7.66 -24.95
C ASP A 2 -5.29 -6.81 -23.97
N SER A 3 -6.49 -6.40 -24.41
CA SER A 3 -7.38 -5.51 -23.64
C SER A 3 -7.91 -6.13 -22.33
N SER A 4 -8.09 -7.46 -22.29
CA SER A 4 -8.60 -8.15 -21.10
C SER A 4 -7.54 -8.28 -20.00
N LEU A 5 -6.29 -8.53 -20.39
CA LEU A 5 -5.15 -8.63 -19.47
C LEU A 5 -4.86 -7.26 -18.84
N SER A 6 -4.83 -6.20 -19.66
CA SER A 6 -4.66 -4.82 -19.21
C SER A 6 -5.76 -4.37 -18.23
N ARG A 7 -7.02 -4.83 -18.41
CA ARG A 7 -8.12 -4.57 -17.46
C ARG A 7 -7.98 -5.37 -16.17
N HIS A 8 -7.56 -6.62 -16.27
CA HIS A 8 -7.31 -7.48 -15.11
C HIS A 8 -6.17 -6.94 -14.24
N LEU A 9 -5.07 -6.49 -14.86
CA LEU A 9 -3.92 -5.91 -14.15
C LEU A 9 -4.28 -4.62 -13.41
N ARG A 10 -5.18 -3.79 -13.95
CA ARG A 10 -5.69 -2.58 -13.27
C ARG A 10 -6.45 -2.87 -11.97
N ALA A 11 -6.97 -4.09 -11.79
CA ALA A 11 -7.67 -4.50 -10.57
C ALA A 11 -6.72 -4.97 -9.46
N HIS A 12 -5.46 -5.29 -9.79
CA HIS A 12 -4.47 -5.66 -8.78
C HIS A 12 -3.92 -4.41 -8.06
N PRO A 13 -3.82 -4.41 -6.72
CA PRO A 13 -3.14 -3.36 -5.97
C PRO A 13 -1.63 -3.40 -6.30
N GLY A 14 -1.26 -2.67 -7.35
CA GLY A 14 0.08 -2.67 -7.94
C GLY A 14 0.10 -2.51 -9.46
N GLY A 15 -1.02 -2.78 -10.16
CA GLY A 15 -1.12 -2.64 -11.63
C GLY A 15 -1.76 -1.34 -12.11
N ALA A 16 -1.98 -0.38 -11.20
CA ALA A 16 -2.37 0.98 -11.52
C ALA A 16 -1.12 1.80 -11.91
N PRO A 17 -0.92 2.16 -13.20
CA PRO A 17 0.32 2.76 -13.66
C PRO A 17 0.51 4.22 -13.20
N PHE A 18 -0.56 4.86 -12.71
CA PHE A 18 -0.54 6.24 -12.26
C PHE A 18 -0.57 6.30 -10.74
N SER A 19 0.33 7.06 -10.13
CA SER A 19 0.37 7.24 -8.68
C SER A 19 0.48 8.71 -8.29
N CYS A 20 -0.22 9.10 -7.22
CA CYS A 20 -0.14 10.45 -6.68
C CYS A 20 1.15 10.61 -5.87
N PHE A 21 2.01 11.58 -6.21
CA PHE A 21 3.26 11.79 -5.48
C PHE A 21 3.05 12.23 -4.01
N ARG A 22 1.94 12.91 -3.72
CA ARG A 22 1.58 13.45 -2.40
C ARG A 22 1.15 12.35 -1.41
N CYS A 23 0.13 11.55 -1.76
CA CYS A 23 -0.42 10.50 -0.86
C CYS A 23 0.04 9.08 -1.21
N ARG A 24 0.65 8.89 -2.39
CA ARG A 24 1.04 7.58 -2.93
C ARG A 24 -0.14 6.64 -3.18
N SER A 25 -1.33 7.19 -3.40
CA SER A 25 -2.49 6.45 -3.92
C SER A 25 -2.28 6.10 -5.39
N SER A 26 -2.70 4.89 -5.79
CA SER A 26 -2.58 4.40 -7.16
C SER A 26 -3.93 4.48 -7.89
N PHE A 27 -3.89 4.84 -9.17
CA PHE A 27 -5.06 5.07 -10.02
C PHE A 27 -4.94 4.29 -11.34
N PRO A 28 -6.06 3.73 -11.85
CA PRO A 28 -6.06 2.89 -13.04
C PRO A 28 -5.77 3.66 -14.34
N CYS A 29 -5.97 4.98 -14.36
CA CYS A 29 -5.76 5.84 -15.52
C CYS A 29 -5.36 7.27 -15.11
N GLY A 30 -4.79 8.03 -16.06
CA GLY A 30 -4.35 9.41 -15.83
C GLY A 30 -5.50 10.39 -15.56
N ALA A 31 -6.70 10.14 -16.10
CA ALA A 31 -7.90 10.95 -15.83
C ALA A 31 -8.32 10.87 -14.35
N ALA A 32 -8.35 9.66 -13.78
CA ALA A 32 -8.65 9.45 -12.36
C ALA A 32 -7.60 10.08 -11.44
N LEU A 33 -6.31 10.03 -11.82
CA LEU A 33 -5.26 10.76 -11.10
C LEU A 33 -5.49 12.28 -11.17
N ARG A 34 -5.86 12.82 -12.33
CA ARG A 34 -6.08 14.26 -12.51
C ARG A 34 -7.24 14.79 -11.67
N GLU A 35 -8.35 14.06 -11.63
CA GLU A 35 -9.48 14.36 -10.75
C GLU A 35 -9.03 14.35 -9.27
N HIS A 36 -8.31 13.30 -8.87
CA HIS A 36 -7.77 13.19 -7.52
C HIS A 36 -6.83 14.35 -7.14
N LEU A 37 -6.00 14.85 -8.07
CA LEU A 37 -5.11 15.97 -7.79
C LEU A 37 -5.85 17.28 -7.46
N GLY A 38 -7.12 17.41 -7.88
CA GLY A 38 -7.99 18.52 -7.48
C GLY A 38 -8.50 18.40 -6.03
N THR A 39 -8.37 17.23 -5.40
CA THR A 39 -8.80 17.01 -4.01
C THR A 39 -7.66 17.24 -3.01
N PRO A 40 -7.96 17.73 -1.79
CA PRO A 40 -6.98 17.77 -0.71
C PRO A 40 -6.49 16.35 -0.35
N CYS A 41 -5.26 16.05 -0.74
CA CYS A 41 -4.63 14.77 -0.47
C CYS A 41 -3.92 14.76 0.90
N GLN A 42 -4.11 13.68 1.67
CA GLN A 42 -3.45 13.44 2.95
C GLN A 42 -2.12 12.71 2.73
N PRO A 43 -0.96 13.38 2.87
CA PRO A 43 0.32 12.75 2.63
C PRO A 43 0.56 11.62 3.63
N ARG A 44 1.20 10.54 3.17
CA ARG A 44 1.63 9.41 4.00
C ARG A 44 3.16 9.37 4.06
N PRO A 45 3.80 10.29 4.80
CA PRO A 45 5.25 10.42 4.79
C PRO A 45 5.93 9.21 5.43
N HIS A 46 5.27 8.52 6.36
CA HIS A 46 5.87 7.45 7.15
C HIS A 46 5.82 6.11 6.41
N LYS A 47 6.93 5.70 5.79
CA LYS A 47 7.08 4.41 5.11
C LYS A 47 7.53 3.31 6.09
N CYS A 48 6.93 2.12 6.01
CA CYS A 48 7.44 0.94 6.70
C CYS A 48 8.74 0.45 6.03
N ARG A 49 9.75 0.07 6.81
CA ARG A 49 11.00 -0.47 6.26
C ARG A 49 10.87 -1.93 5.83
N SER A 50 9.94 -2.68 6.44
CA SER A 50 9.76 -4.11 6.21
C SER A 50 8.72 -4.44 5.13
N CYS A 51 7.95 -3.46 4.64
CA CYS A 51 6.93 -3.68 3.61
C CYS A 51 6.60 -2.38 2.85
N PRO A 52 5.89 -2.42 1.72
CA PRO A 52 5.59 -1.20 0.94
C PRO A 52 4.53 -0.28 1.58
N LYS A 53 3.96 -0.62 2.74
CA LYS A 53 2.91 0.19 3.38
C LYS A 53 3.45 1.54 3.88
N ARG A 54 2.63 2.58 3.74
CA ARG A 54 2.89 3.96 4.24
C ARG A 54 1.79 4.40 5.20
N PHE A 55 2.05 5.37 6.06
CA PHE A 55 1.13 5.83 7.10
C PHE A 55 1.11 7.36 7.16
N ALA A 56 -0.06 7.92 7.50
CA ALA A 56 -0.26 9.36 7.66
C ALA A 56 0.42 9.90 8.94
N SER A 57 0.65 9.05 9.95
CA SER A 57 1.29 9.44 11.20
C SER A 57 2.31 8.41 11.67
N ALA A 58 3.29 8.87 12.44
CA ALA A 58 4.30 8.02 13.10
C ALA A 58 3.65 7.02 14.06
N ARG A 59 2.59 7.44 14.78
CA ARG A 59 1.83 6.56 15.70
C ARG A 59 1.22 5.37 14.97
N SER A 60 0.63 5.59 13.80
CA SER A 60 0.05 4.50 12.99
C SER A 60 1.14 3.57 12.42
N LEU A 61 2.29 4.11 12.01
CA LEU A 61 3.44 3.30 11.61
C LEU A 61 3.98 2.45 12.78
N GLN A 62 4.10 3.03 13.98
CA GLN A 62 4.59 2.31 15.16
C GLN A 62 3.67 1.15 15.54
N LYS A 63 2.34 1.37 15.53
CA LYS A 63 1.36 0.29 15.72
C LYS A 63 1.51 -0.81 14.67
N HIS A 64 1.65 -0.43 13.40
CA HIS A 64 1.84 -1.39 12.31
C HIS A 64 3.12 -2.22 12.45
N ARG A 65 4.23 -1.65 12.95
CA ARG A 65 5.47 -2.40 13.17
C ARG A 65 5.29 -3.61 14.08
N ARG A 66 4.33 -3.58 15.01
CA ARG A 66 4.01 -4.73 15.88
C ARG A 66 3.53 -5.94 15.08
N VAL A 67 2.76 -5.71 14.01
CA VAL A 67 2.31 -6.80 13.11
C VAL A 67 3.49 -7.58 12.52
N HIS A 68 4.61 -6.91 12.22
CA HIS A 68 5.81 -7.58 11.73
C HIS A 68 6.52 -8.36 12.84
N LEU A 69 6.51 -7.85 14.07
CA LEU A 69 7.09 -8.55 15.22
C LEU A 69 6.24 -9.78 15.59
N ASP A 70 4.93 -9.62 15.77
CA ASP A 70 3.99 -10.71 16.03
C ASP A 70 4.01 -11.77 14.91
N GLY A 71 4.19 -11.34 13.66
CA GLY A 71 4.36 -12.24 12.52
C GLY A 71 5.71 -12.94 12.50
N ALA A 72 6.80 -12.27 12.91
CA ALA A 72 8.14 -12.87 12.98
C ALA A 72 8.32 -13.80 14.19
N LEU A 73 7.54 -13.58 15.26
CA LEU A 73 7.44 -14.50 16.38
C LEU A 73 6.62 -15.75 16.02
N ARG A 74 5.91 -15.79 14.88
CA ARG A 74 5.23 -17.01 14.45
C ARG A 74 6.21 -17.96 13.80
N CYS A 75 6.25 -19.19 14.32
CA CYS A 75 6.97 -20.27 13.68
C CYS A 75 6.38 -20.55 12.28
N PRO A 76 7.18 -20.59 11.21
CA PRO A 76 6.69 -20.80 9.84
C PRO A 76 6.10 -22.21 9.62
N ASP A 77 6.51 -23.21 10.40
CA ASP A 77 6.01 -24.59 10.29
C ASP A 77 4.69 -24.85 11.05
N CYS A 78 4.45 -24.17 12.17
CA CYS A 78 3.29 -24.46 13.02
C CYS A 78 2.40 -23.26 13.34
N GLY A 79 2.76 -22.05 12.89
CA GLY A 79 1.96 -20.83 13.01
C GLY A 79 1.80 -20.29 14.44
N LYS A 80 2.40 -20.94 15.44
CA LYS A 80 2.36 -20.55 16.86
C LYS A 80 3.29 -19.37 17.09
N THR A 81 2.80 -18.38 17.84
CA THR A 81 3.61 -17.24 18.30
C THR A 81 4.53 -17.71 19.43
N LEU A 82 5.83 -17.45 19.29
CA LEU A 82 6.83 -17.58 20.35
C LEU A 82 6.55 -16.47 21.38
N THR A 83 5.77 -16.81 22.41
CA THR A 83 5.59 -16.00 23.63
C THR A 83 6.77 -16.18 24.57
#